data_AF-A0A3D1CKX9-F1
#
_entry.id   AF-A0A3D1CKX9-F1
#
_cell.length_a   1.000
_cell.length_b   1.000
_cell.length_c   1.000
_cell.angle_alpha   90.00
_cell.angle_beta   90.00
_cell.angle_gamma   90.00
#
_symmetry.space_group_name_H-M   'P 1'
#
loop_
_entity.id
_entity.type
_entity.pdbx_description
1 polymer ?
#
loop_
_entity_poly.entity_id
_entity_poly.type
_entity_poly.pdbx_seq_one_letter_code
_entity_poly.pdbx_strand_id
1 'polypeptide(L)'
;MQDDLQQIFADGGILARQIKGYHPRQAQQEMAQRIADTLASATVLVAEAGTGTGKTFAYLAPAILSGQKVFISTGTKNLQDQLFRRDLPTLRKALAVPFQAAILKGRGNYLCHHR
;
A
#
# COMPACT_ATOMS: atom_id res chain seq x y z
N MET A 1 -8.28 11.36 7.33
CA MET A 1 -7.33 10.24 7.24
C MET A 1 -7.70 9.11 8.19
N GLN A 2 -7.84 9.35 9.49
CA GLN A 2 -8.19 8.31 10.48
C GLN A 2 -9.57 7.67 10.20
N ASP A 3 -10.60 8.48 9.96
CA ASP A 3 -11.93 8.00 9.57
C ASP A 3 -11.93 7.26 8.21
N ASP A 4 -11.12 7.73 7.25
CA ASP A 4 -10.98 7.10 5.93
C ASP A 4 -10.40 5.69 6.05
N LEU A 5 -9.32 5.52 6.85
CA LEU A 5 -8.68 4.23 7.04
C LEU A 5 -9.60 3.24 7.77
N GLN A 6 -10.38 3.70 8.74
CA GLN A 6 -11.40 2.86 9.37
C GLN A 6 -12.42 2.38 8.33
N GLN A 7 -12.97 3.26 7.50
CA GLN A 7 -13.93 2.86 6.45
C GLN A 7 -13.31 1.93 5.40
N ILE A 8 -12.00 2.07 5.12
CA ILE A 8 -11.29 1.23 4.15
C ILE A 8 -11.18 -0.22 4.64
N PHE A 9 -10.80 -0.39 5.91
CA PHE A 9 -10.46 -1.69 6.50
C PHE A 9 -11.57 -2.29 7.39
N ALA A 10 -12.70 -1.61 7.54
CA ALA A 10 -13.85 -2.09 8.29
C ALA A 10 -14.52 -3.31 7.63
N ASP A 11 -15.33 -4.02 8.41
CA ASP A 11 -16.18 -5.07 7.86
C ASP A 11 -17.20 -4.47 6.90
N GLY A 12 -17.41 -5.10 5.74
CA GLY A 12 -18.22 -4.51 4.65
C GLY A 12 -17.69 -3.16 4.10
N GLY A 13 -16.49 -2.74 4.50
CA GLY A 13 -15.83 -1.52 4.08
C GLY A 13 -15.35 -1.55 2.63
N ILE A 14 -14.57 -0.53 2.24
CA ILE A 14 -14.16 -0.35 0.85
C ILE A 14 -13.39 -1.56 0.30
N LEU A 15 -12.44 -2.10 1.08
CA LEU A 15 -11.70 -3.29 0.65
C LEU A 15 -12.56 -4.55 0.61
N ALA A 16 -13.51 -4.68 1.54
CA ALA A 16 -14.42 -5.83 1.59
C ALA A 16 -15.26 -5.96 0.31
N ARG A 17 -15.63 -4.83 -0.29
CA ARG A 17 -16.42 -4.77 -1.53
C ARG A 17 -15.62 -5.11 -2.78
N GLN A 18 -14.29 -4.95 -2.75
CA GLN A 18 -13.41 -5.16 -3.90
C GLN A 18 -12.64 -6.47 -3.85
N ILE A 19 -12.46 -7.04 -2.66
CA ILE A 19 -11.64 -8.24 -2.45
C ILE A 19 -12.52 -9.35 -1.90
N LYS A 20 -12.75 -10.37 -2.74
CA LYS A 20 -13.49 -11.57 -2.34
C LYS A 20 -12.78 -12.26 -1.17
N GLY A 21 -13.52 -12.55 -0.09
CA GLY A 21 -12.98 -13.19 1.11
C GLY A 21 -12.12 -12.27 1.99
N TYR A 22 -12.25 -10.95 1.81
CA TYR A 22 -11.65 -10.01 2.75
C TYR A 22 -12.35 -10.10 4.11
N HIS A 23 -11.54 -10.13 5.16
CA HIS A 23 -12.00 -9.98 6.53
C HIS A 23 -11.12 -8.93 7.21
N PRO A 24 -11.70 -8.02 7.99
CA PRO A 24 -10.95 -7.05 8.78
C PRO A 24 -9.94 -7.72 9.71
N ARG A 25 -8.80 -7.07 9.88
CA ARG A 25 -7.76 -7.52 10.81
C ARG A 25 -7.32 -6.33 11.65
N GLN A 26 -7.43 -6.44 12.97
CA GLN A 26 -7.02 -5.37 13.88
C GLN A 26 -5.58 -4.93 13.65
N ALA A 27 -4.66 -5.88 13.47
CA ALA A 27 -3.25 -5.59 13.17
C ALA A 27 -3.06 -4.80 11.85
N GLN A 28 -3.91 -5.02 10.85
CA GLN A 28 -3.87 -4.26 9.60
C GLN A 28 -4.26 -2.80 9.83
N GLN A 29 -5.35 -2.59 10.58
CA GLN A 29 -5.89 -1.27 10.89
C GLN A 29 -4.92 -0.48 11.76
N GLU A 30 -4.38 -1.11 12.80
CA GLU A 30 -3.43 -0.46 13.71
C GLU A 30 -2.13 -0.10 12.98
N MET A 31 -1.59 -0.98 12.13
CA MET A 31 -0.42 -0.68 11.31
C MET A 31 -0.69 0.47 10.35
N ALA A 32 -1.85 0.48 9.67
CA ALA A 32 -2.20 1.55 8.75
C ALA A 32 -2.32 2.90 9.46
N GLN A 33 -2.92 2.91 10.65
CA GLN A 33 -3.05 4.12 11.45
C GLN A 33 -1.70 4.64 11.93
N ARG A 34 -0.83 3.77 12.46
CA ARG A 34 0.51 4.17 12.89
C ARG A 34 1.32 4.73 11.72
N ILE A 35 1.22 4.13 10.53
CA ILE A 35 1.90 4.65 9.34
C ILE A 35 1.36 6.03 8.94
N ALA A 36 0.04 6.23 8.97
CA ALA A 36 -0.57 7.54 8.71
C ALA A 36 -0.04 8.61 9.67
N ASP A 37 -0.01 8.31 10.97
CA ASP A 37 0.48 9.23 12.00
C ASP A 37 1.97 9.53 11.81
N THR A 38 2.78 8.52 11.44
CA THR A 38 4.21 8.67 11.14
C THR A 38 4.45 9.54 9.91
N LEU A 39 3.67 9.37 8.84
CA LEU A 39 3.75 10.20 7.63
C LEU A 39 3.35 11.65 7.92
N ALA A 40 2.33 11.86 8.77
CA ALA A 40 1.88 13.20 9.16
C ALA A 40 2.88 13.93 10.08
N SER A 41 3.51 13.19 10.98
CA SER A 41 4.48 13.73 11.96
C SER A 41 5.93 13.75 11.46
N ALA A 42 6.21 13.19 10.27
CA ALA A 42 7.55 13.02 9.71
C ALA A 42 8.52 12.31 10.68
N THR A 43 8.03 11.30 11.39
CA THR A 43 8.81 10.51 12.36
C THR A 43 9.23 9.16 11.77
N VAL A 44 9.89 8.32 12.56
CA VAL A 44 10.31 6.96 12.16
C VAL A 44 9.46 5.94 12.91
N LEU A 45 8.93 4.97 12.17
CA LEU A 45 8.22 3.81 12.71
C LEU A 45 8.96 2.53 12.34
N VAL A 46 9.20 1.69 13.35
CA VAL A 46 9.61 0.29 13.16
C VAL A 46 8.42 -0.58 13.56
N ALA A 47 7.97 -1.44 12.65
CA ALA A 47 6.84 -2.31 12.87
C ALA A 47 7.12 -3.72 12.32
N GLU A 48 6.81 -4.73 13.11
CA GLU A 48 6.81 -6.12 12.66
C GLU A 48 5.39 -6.53 12.25
N ALA A 49 5.26 -7.11 11.06
CA ALA A 49 3.99 -7.59 10.55
C ALA A 49 4.16 -9.01 9.99
N GLY A 50 3.58 -9.99 10.70
CA GLY A 50 3.57 -11.39 10.28
C GLY A 50 2.90 -11.62 8.93
N THR A 51 3.10 -12.81 8.35
CA THR A 51 2.42 -13.21 7.11
C THR A 51 0.89 -13.23 7.29
N GLY A 52 0.14 -12.82 6.27
CA GLY A 52 -1.33 -12.83 6.32
C GLY A 52 -1.98 -11.64 7.05
N THR A 53 -1.20 -10.77 7.70
CA THR A 53 -1.69 -9.56 8.39
C THR A 53 -2.28 -8.50 7.47
N GLY A 54 -2.09 -8.61 6.15
CA GLY A 54 -2.51 -7.58 5.20
C GLY A 54 -1.58 -6.37 5.13
N LYS A 55 -0.30 -6.55 5.53
CA LYS A 55 0.75 -5.53 5.55
C LYS A 55 0.81 -4.64 4.30
N THR A 56 0.61 -5.22 3.12
CA THR A 56 0.69 -4.50 1.85
C THR A 56 -0.32 -3.37 1.77
N PHE A 57 -1.60 -3.63 2.03
CA PHE A 57 -2.59 -2.56 2.02
C PHE A 57 -2.47 -1.64 3.23
N ALA A 58 -1.98 -2.15 4.37
CA ALA A 58 -1.74 -1.35 5.55
C ALA A 58 -0.75 -0.21 5.31
N TYR A 59 0.31 -0.41 4.52
CA TYR A 59 1.22 0.69 4.16
C TYR A 59 0.80 1.44 2.90
N LEU A 60 0.14 0.80 1.92
CA LEU A 60 -0.22 1.46 0.66
C LEU A 60 -1.37 2.44 0.81
N ALA A 61 -2.42 2.09 1.57
CA ALA A 61 -3.58 2.95 1.72
C ALA A 61 -3.22 4.32 2.35
N PRO A 62 -2.55 4.40 3.52
CA PRO A 62 -2.16 5.68 4.08
C PRO A 62 -1.12 6.41 3.21
N ALA A 63 -0.21 5.70 2.54
CA ALA A 63 0.73 6.33 1.60
C ALA A 63 0.01 7.06 0.45
N ILE A 64 -1.00 6.43 -0.16
CA ILE A 64 -1.80 7.02 -1.23
C ILE A 64 -2.63 8.19 -0.70
N LEU A 65 -3.33 8.00 0.43
CA LEU A 65 -4.20 9.02 1.01
C LEU A 65 -3.43 10.22 1.58
N SER A 66 -2.15 10.07 1.90
CA SER A 66 -1.30 11.17 2.35
C SER A 66 -1.17 12.28 1.29
N GLY A 67 -1.34 11.95 0.00
CA GLY A 67 -1.06 12.86 -1.11
C GLY A 67 0.42 13.22 -1.26
N GLN A 68 1.30 12.66 -0.45
CA GLN A 68 2.74 12.91 -0.48
C GLN A 68 3.42 12.03 -1.54
N LYS A 69 4.63 12.43 -1.98
CA LYS A 69 5.49 11.55 -2.80
C LYS A 69 6.12 10.50 -1.89
N VAL A 70 5.73 9.24 -2.08
CA VAL A 70 6.19 8.12 -1.24
C VAL A 70 7.03 7.13 -2.05
N PHE A 71 8.19 6.74 -1.51
CA PHE A 71 8.99 5.63 -2.02
C PHE A 71 8.69 4.36 -1.23
N ILE A 72 8.45 3.26 -1.95
CA ILE A 72 8.22 1.94 -1.36
C ILE A 72 9.33 1.02 -1.84
N SER A 73 10.17 0.57 -0.91
CA SER A 73 11.22 -0.40 -1.16
C SER A 73 10.77 -1.79 -0.69
N THR A 74 11.11 -2.83 -1.45
CA THR A 74 10.79 -4.22 -1.11
C THR A 74 11.88 -5.17 -1.57
N GLY A 75 11.95 -6.35 -0.96
CA GLY A 75 13.13 -7.21 -1.01
C GLY A 75 13.43 -7.88 -2.36
N THR A 76 12.45 -8.01 -3.27
CA THR A 76 12.67 -8.67 -4.57
C THR A 76 11.93 -7.98 -5.71
N LYS A 77 12.39 -8.21 -6.95
CA LYS A 77 11.72 -7.71 -8.17
C LYS A 77 10.31 -8.28 -8.33
N ASN A 78 10.11 -9.55 -7.98
CA ASN A 78 8.79 -10.18 -8.02
C ASN A 78 7.80 -9.51 -7.05
N LEU A 79 8.27 -9.14 -5.84
CA LEU A 79 7.44 -8.38 -4.90
C LEU A 79 7.11 -6.99 -5.45
N GLN A 80 8.07 -6.30 -6.08
CA GLN A 80 7.80 -5.02 -6.76
C GLN A 80 6.74 -5.18 -7.87
N ASP A 81 6.87 -6.21 -8.70
CA ASP A 81 5.94 -6.48 -9.79
C ASP A 81 4.54 -6.85 -9.27
N GLN A 82 4.45 -7.60 -8.16
CA GLN A 82 3.18 -7.87 -7.48
C GLN A 82 2.53 -6.58 -6.99
N LEU A 83 3.29 -5.72 -6.31
CA LEU A 83 2.79 -4.44 -5.83
C LEU A 83 2.26 -3.59 -6.98
N PHE A 84 3.02 -3.50 -8.06
CA PHE A 84 2.71 -2.63 -9.18
C PHE A 84 1.55 -3.14 -10.04
N ARG A 85 1.49 -4.45 -10.33
CA ARG A 85 0.53 -5.03 -11.28
C ARG A 85 -0.76 -5.52 -10.63
N ARG A 86 -0.77 -5.76 -9.32
CA ARG A 86 -1.92 -6.32 -8.61
C ARG A 86 -2.41 -5.40 -7.50
N ASP A 87 -1.52 -5.08 -6.56
CA ASP A 87 -1.94 -4.43 -5.30
C ASP A 87 -2.35 -2.97 -5.52
N LEU A 88 -1.56 -2.20 -6.28
CA LEU A 88 -1.88 -0.82 -6.65
C LEU A 88 -3.16 -0.71 -7.52
N PRO A 89 -3.36 -1.52 -8.58
CA PRO A 89 -4.63 -1.51 -9.32
C PRO A 89 -5.85 -1.85 -8.46
N THR A 90 -5.70 -2.74 -7.48
CA THR A 90 -6.77 -3.08 -6.53
C THR A 90 -7.14 -1.86 -5.69
N LEU A 91 -6.15 -1.17 -5.11
CA LEU A 91 -6.39 0.05 -4.33
C LEU A 91 -6.91 1.21 -5.18
N ARG A 92 -6.50 1.33 -6.44
CA ARG A 92 -7.05 2.34 -7.35
C ARG A 92 -8.55 2.17 -7.57
N LYS A 93 -9.01 0.93 -7.76
CA LYS A 93 -10.43 0.61 -7.88
C LYS A 93 -11.18 0.85 -6.57
N ALA A 94 -10.55 0.53 -5.45
CA ALA A 94 -11.17 0.60 -4.14
C ALA A 94 -11.31 2.05 -3.64
N LEU A 95 -10.22 2.81 -3.63
CA LEU A 95 -10.18 4.15 -3.03
C LEU A 95 -10.79 5.23 -3.92
N ALA A 96 -10.90 4.99 -5.24
CA ALA A 96 -11.37 5.97 -6.21
C ALA A 96 -10.64 7.33 -6.17
N VAL A 97 -9.40 7.36 -5.67
CA VAL A 97 -8.54 8.55 -5.63
C VAL A 97 -7.51 8.53 -6.77
N PRO A 98 -7.24 9.67 -7.42
CA PRO A 98 -6.21 9.74 -8.45
C PRO A 98 -4.81 9.66 -7.83
N PHE A 99 -4.02 8.68 -8.25
CA PHE A 99 -2.60 8.61 -7.92
C PHE A 99 -1.79 8.03 -9.08
N GLN A 100 -0.55 8.51 -9.20
CA GLN A 100 0.44 8.00 -10.14
C GLN A 100 1.41 7.08 -9.41
N ALA A 101 1.85 6.03 -10.09
CA ALA A 101 2.87 5.13 -9.59
C ALA A 101 3.79 4.76 -10.74
N ALA A 102 5.08 4.67 -10.44
CA ALA A 102 6.10 4.18 -11.36
C ALA A 102 6.94 3.11 -10.65
N ILE A 103 7.54 2.22 -11.43
CA ILE A 103 8.44 1.18 -10.92
C ILE A 103 9.88 1.55 -11.26
N LEU A 104 10.74 1.58 -10.24
CA LEU A 104 12.16 1.86 -10.38
C LEU A 104 12.96 0.56 -10.23
N LYS A 105 13.62 0.12 -11.30
CA LYS A 105 14.52 -1.04 -11.30
C LYS A 105 15.95 -0.58 -11.59
N GLY A 106 16.94 -1.43 -11.31
CA GLY A 106 18.32 -1.16 -11.73
C GLY A 106 18.44 -1.17 -13.27
N ARG A 107 19.38 -0.40 -13.83
CA ARG A 107 19.59 -0.21 -15.28
C ARG A 107 19.58 -1.51 -16.09
N GLY A 108 20.18 -2.59 -15.57
CA GLY A 108 20.21 -3.90 -16.24
C GLY A 108 18.86 -4.60 -16.44
N ASN A 109 17.75 -4.00 -15.97
CA ASN A 109 16.39 -4.50 -16.16
C ASN A 109 15.63 -3.77 -17.28
N TYR A 110 16.32 -2.91 -18.03
CA TYR A 110 15.76 -2.18 -19.16
C TYR A 110 16.52 -2.53 -20.44
N LEU A 111 15.79 -2.61 -21.55
CA LEU A 111 16.38 -2.77 -22.86
C LEU A 111 17.15 -1.50 -23.22
N CYS A 112 18.35 -1.66 -23.79
CA CYS A 112 19.13 -0.56 -24.33
C CYS A 112 19.04 -0.60 -25.86
N HIS A 113 18.55 0.48 -26.48
CA HIS A 113 18.43 0.57 -27.94
C HIS A 113 19.78 0.74 -28.66
N HIS A 114 20.86 1.01 -27.94
CA HIS A 114 22.19 1.34 -28.48
C HIS A 114 23.27 0.30 -28.14
N ARG A 115 22.87 -0.90 -27.70
CA ARG A 115 23.79 -1.98 -27.34
C ARG A 115 23.79 -3.06 -28.41
#